data_AF-A0A419I6G9-F1
#
_entry.id   AF-A0A419I6G9-F1
#
_cell.length_a   1.000
_cell.length_b   1.000
_cell.length_c   1.000
_cell.angle_alpha   90.00
_cell.angle_beta   90.00
_cell.angle_gamma   90.00
#
_symmetry.space_group_name_H-M   'P 1'
#
loop_
_entity.id
_entity.type
_entity.pdbx_description
1 polymer ?
#
loop_
_entity_poly.entity_id
_entity_poly.type
_entity_poly.pdbx_seq_one_letter_code
_entity_poly.pdbx_strand_id
1 'polypeptide(L)'
;MVTGDGTKGYAPDAPYDRVISTASVRTIPAAWIGQTRPGGVLVVPWGSDYGDDALTRLVVAEDGSASGRCGADLAFMRLRSQRRDFLEPSADQIGTAATTRTAHGGRELFEMVTFTRASFTIGLRVPFCYLTVEDVTDDRRLVELHDVRTRSWARVTLIRGQTPWTVHQLGPRRLWDEADTAYSWWRKAGEPTPNRFGPTVTPDGTHTVWLDTRPDFTGTPTPAPQLAPYAPPAPSGAATHPPTPPPPRQEPQLTPLRPHRPVGAPGARPSDNTRHPHRRRSEAPKTPR
;
A
#
# COMPACT_ATOMS: atom_id res chain seq x y z
N MET A 1 10.17 19.02 -22.16
CA MET A 1 9.04 18.76 -21.23
C MET A 1 7.76 18.82 -22.05
N VAL A 2 6.88 17.83 -21.93
CA VAL A 2 5.57 17.81 -22.58
C VAL A 2 4.49 18.01 -21.51
N THR A 3 3.53 18.88 -21.78
CA THR A 3 2.39 19.12 -20.88
C THR A 3 1.16 18.41 -21.44
N GLY A 4 0.68 17.36 -20.76
CA GLY A 4 -0.45 16.57 -21.23
C GLY A 4 -0.84 15.44 -20.29
N ASP A 5 -1.74 14.58 -20.77
CA ASP A 5 -2.14 13.36 -20.07
C ASP A 5 -1.11 12.25 -20.31
N GLY A 6 -0.25 12.03 -19.32
CA GLY A 6 0.81 11.01 -19.39
C GLY A 6 0.32 9.58 -19.61
N THR A 7 -0.97 9.28 -19.41
CA THR A 7 -1.52 7.94 -19.73
C THR A 7 -1.58 7.66 -21.23
N LYS A 8 -1.54 8.70 -22.06
CA LYS A 8 -1.48 8.61 -23.53
C LYS A 8 -0.04 8.50 -24.06
N GLY A 9 0.96 8.55 -23.18
CA GLY A 9 2.36 8.63 -23.55
C GLY A 9 2.67 9.88 -24.38
N TYR A 10 3.61 9.77 -25.32
CA TYR A 10 3.93 10.81 -26.30
C TYR A 10 4.33 10.17 -27.63
N ALA A 11 3.33 9.85 -28.46
CA ALA A 11 3.53 9.15 -29.72
C ALA A 11 4.54 9.78 -30.72
N PRO A 12 4.75 11.11 -30.82
CA PRO A 12 5.67 11.69 -31.80
C PRO A 12 7.13 11.25 -31.70
N ASP A 13 7.61 10.91 -30.50
CA ASP A 13 8.99 10.45 -30.26
C ASP A 13 9.08 8.92 -30.05
N ALA A 14 8.01 8.18 -30.33
CA ALA A 14 7.99 6.72 -30.25
C ALA A 14 8.71 6.09 -31.49
N PRO A 15 9.31 4.89 -31.37
CA PRO A 15 9.26 3.99 -30.22
C PRO A 15 10.37 4.22 -29.19
N TYR A 16 10.03 4.03 -27.91
CA TYR A 16 10.95 4.15 -26.79
C TYR A 16 11.71 2.84 -26.49
N ASP A 17 12.95 2.97 -26.04
CA ASP A 17 13.71 1.90 -25.38
C ASP A 17 13.13 1.53 -24.02
N ARG A 18 12.71 2.55 -23.26
CA ARG A 18 12.31 2.45 -21.86
C ARG A 18 11.22 3.45 -21.54
N VAL A 19 10.22 3.01 -20.77
CA VAL A 19 9.24 3.88 -20.12
C VAL A 19 9.34 3.69 -18.61
N ILE A 20 9.54 4.80 -17.89
CA ILE A 20 9.64 4.79 -16.42
C ILE A 20 8.49 5.63 -15.88
N SER A 21 7.60 5.01 -15.11
CA SER A 21 6.55 5.74 -14.40
C SER A 21 7.02 6.15 -13.01
N THR A 22 6.96 7.44 -12.71
CA THR A 22 7.10 7.99 -11.35
C THR A 22 5.74 8.26 -10.70
N ALA A 23 4.70 7.54 -11.16
CA ALA A 23 3.35 7.53 -10.60
C ALA A 23 2.79 6.11 -10.56
N SER A 24 2.06 5.78 -9.49
CA SER A 24 1.49 4.44 -9.31
C SER A 24 0.31 4.18 -10.23
N VAL A 25 0.16 2.93 -10.67
CA VAL A 25 -0.91 2.47 -11.56
C VAL A 25 -1.56 1.19 -11.06
N ARG A 26 -2.89 1.07 -11.22
CA ARG A 26 -3.63 -0.20 -11.10
C ARG A 26 -3.70 -0.92 -12.45
N THR A 27 -3.84 -0.14 -13.52
CA THR A 27 -3.87 -0.59 -14.90
C THR A 27 -2.75 0.12 -15.65
N ILE A 28 -1.82 -0.64 -16.22
CA ILE A 28 -0.74 -0.11 -17.05
C ILE A 28 -1.36 0.42 -18.35
N PRO A 29 -1.20 1.71 -18.69
CA PRO A 29 -1.77 2.26 -19.92
C PRO A 29 -1.21 1.57 -21.17
N ALA A 30 -2.10 1.07 -22.04
CA ALA A 30 -1.72 0.39 -23.28
C ALA A 30 -0.83 1.26 -24.19
N ALA A 31 -1.00 2.59 -24.16
CA ALA A 31 -0.15 3.52 -24.89
C ALA A 31 1.33 3.46 -24.47
N TRP A 32 1.66 3.13 -23.22
CA TRP A 32 3.06 2.97 -22.79
C TRP A 32 3.70 1.73 -23.42
N ILE A 33 2.91 0.67 -23.60
CA ILE A 33 3.35 -0.58 -24.23
C ILE A 33 3.48 -0.38 -25.74
N GLY A 34 2.42 0.11 -26.40
CA GLY A 34 2.39 0.33 -27.85
C GLY A 34 3.33 1.43 -28.37
N GLN A 35 3.87 2.28 -27.50
CA GLN A 35 4.92 3.26 -27.83
C GLN A 35 6.33 2.77 -27.44
N THR A 36 6.48 1.56 -26.91
CA THR A 36 7.78 0.96 -26.56
C THR A 36 8.13 -0.11 -27.59
N ARG A 37 9.38 -0.14 -28.07
CA ARG A 37 9.81 -1.16 -29.05
C ARG A 37 9.78 -2.58 -28.45
N PRO A 38 9.61 -3.65 -29.25
CA PRO A 38 9.90 -5.01 -28.81
C PRO A 38 11.29 -5.13 -28.17
N GLY A 39 11.39 -5.88 -27.07
CA GLY A 39 12.57 -5.94 -26.20
C GLY A 39 12.75 -4.72 -25.27
N GLY A 40 12.01 -3.64 -25.48
CA GLY A 40 11.99 -2.45 -24.62
C GLY A 40 11.36 -2.72 -23.25
N VAL A 41 11.65 -1.85 -22.28
CA VAL A 41 11.39 -2.12 -20.86
C VAL A 41 10.50 -1.06 -20.21
N LEU A 42 9.40 -1.48 -19.59
CA LEU A 42 8.61 -0.62 -18.71
C LEU A 42 9.03 -0.86 -17.26
N VAL A 43 9.15 0.22 -16.48
CA VAL A 43 9.39 0.19 -15.03
C VAL A 43 8.30 1.02 -14.35
N VAL A 44 7.43 0.37 -13.58
CA VAL A 44 6.19 0.97 -13.08
C VAL A 44 5.92 0.53 -11.62
N PRO A 45 5.51 1.45 -10.71
CA PRO A 45 4.86 1.06 -9.46
C PRO A 45 3.45 0.55 -9.80
N TRP A 46 3.22 -0.75 -9.62
CA TRP A 46 1.97 -1.42 -9.97
C TRP A 46 1.42 -2.24 -8.81
N GLY A 47 0.12 -2.12 -8.56
CA GLY A 47 -0.55 -2.76 -7.44
C GLY A 47 -2.05 -2.46 -7.41
N SER A 48 -2.69 -2.86 -6.31
CA SER A 48 -4.11 -2.55 -6.05
C SER A 48 -4.22 -1.30 -5.16
N ASP A 49 -5.38 -1.05 -4.53
CA ASP A 49 -5.47 -0.07 -3.43
C ASP A 49 -5.35 -0.72 -2.03
N TYR A 50 -5.05 -2.03 -1.98
CA TYR A 50 -4.84 -2.79 -0.75
C TYR A 50 -3.35 -2.81 -0.39
N GLY A 51 -2.91 -1.82 0.39
CA GLY A 51 -1.50 -1.64 0.74
C GLY A 51 -0.67 -1.01 -0.38
N ASP A 52 0.65 -1.22 -0.33
CA ASP A 52 1.62 -0.60 -1.23
C ASP A 52 1.68 -1.26 -2.62
N ASP A 53 2.31 -0.57 -3.57
CA ASP A 53 2.54 -1.07 -4.93
C ASP A 53 3.87 -1.84 -5.03
N ALA A 54 3.97 -2.72 -6.02
CA ALA A 54 5.22 -3.40 -6.35
C ALA A 54 5.98 -2.66 -7.46
N LEU A 55 7.30 -2.50 -7.29
CA LEU A 55 8.20 -2.12 -8.37
C LEU A 55 8.20 -3.20 -9.45
N THR A 56 7.47 -2.97 -10.53
CA THR A 56 7.23 -3.96 -11.58
C THR A 56 8.05 -3.62 -12.82
N ARG A 57 8.85 -4.58 -13.29
CA ARG A 57 9.65 -4.46 -14.52
C ARG A 57 9.08 -5.38 -15.60
N LEU A 58 8.59 -4.80 -16.69
CA LEU A 58 8.04 -5.50 -17.85
C LEU A 58 8.99 -5.42 -19.05
N VAL A 59 8.94 -6.41 -19.92
CA VAL A 59 9.55 -6.39 -21.25
C VAL A 59 8.43 -6.51 -22.28
N VAL A 60 8.47 -5.68 -23.32
CA VAL A 60 7.55 -5.74 -24.47
C VAL A 60 7.99 -6.86 -25.41
N ALA A 61 7.05 -7.69 -25.85
CA ALA A 61 7.26 -8.76 -26.81
C ALA A 61 6.86 -8.33 -28.23
N GLU A 62 7.26 -9.12 -29.24
CA GLU A 62 6.94 -8.87 -30.66
C GLU A 62 5.44 -8.85 -30.96
N ASP A 63 4.63 -9.54 -30.14
CA ASP A 63 3.16 -9.55 -30.24
C ASP A 63 2.48 -8.28 -29.66
N GLY A 64 3.26 -7.33 -29.15
CA GLY A 64 2.78 -6.12 -28.50
C GLY A 64 2.29 -6.32 -27.06
N SER A 65 2.43 -7.52 -26.49
CA SER A 65 2.20 -7.76 -25.06
C SER A 65 3.39 -7.25 -24.22
N ALA A 66 3.16 -6.95 -22.95
CA ALA A 66 4.21 -6.66 -21.98
C ALA A 66 4.10 -7.59 -20.78
N SER A 67 5.21 -8.21 -20.36
CA SER A 67 5.21 -9.13 -19.21
C SER A 67 6.48 -9.02 -18.38
N GLY A 68 6.40 -9.37 -17.09
CA GLY A 68 7.57 -9.41 -16.23
C GLY A 68 7.23 -9.65 -14.77
N ARG A 69 8.13 -9.27 -13.87
CA ARG A 69 8.00 -9.57 -12.43
C ARG A 69 7.78 -8.31 -11.60
N CYS A 70 7.04 -8.51 -10.52
CA CYS A 70 6.97 -7.61 -9.38
C CYS A 70 8.31 -7.63 -8.60
N GLY A 71 8.52 -6.65 -7.75
CA GLY A 71 9.78 -6.45 -7.02
C GLY A 71 9.57 -5.97 -5.60
N ALA A 72 10.37 -5.00 -5.18
CA ALA A 72 10.28 -4.35 -3.88
C ALA A 72 8.99 -3.52 -3.71
N ASP A 73 8.70 -3.19 -2.46
CA ASP A 73 7.68 -2.24 -2.03
C ASP A 73 7.94 -0.83 -2.55
N LEU A 74 6.89 -0.13 -2.97
CA LEU A 74 6.91 1.27 -3.35
C LEU A 74 5.60 1.98 -2.99
N ALA A 75 5.74 3.18 -2.43
CA ALA A 75 4.66 4.15 -2.30
C ALA A 75 4.92 5.34 -3.24
N PHE A 76 4.14 5.44 -4.32
CA PHE A 76 4.15 6.58 -5.24
C PHE A 76 2.75 7.21 -5.32
N MET A 77 2.68 8.46 -5.78
CA MET A 77 1.39 9.10 -6.03
C MET A 77 0.67 8.40 -7.19
N ARG A 78 -0.52 7.86 -6.91
CA ARG A 78 -1.40 7.24 -7.91
C ARG A 78 -1.77 8.25 -9.01
N LEU A 79 -1.71 7.80 -10.28
CA LEU A 79 -2.13 8.59 -11.46
C LEU A 79 -3.50 9.24 -11.23
N ARG A 80 -3.69 10.49 -11.67
CA ARG A 80 -4.94 11.26 -11.41
C ARG A 80 -6.21 10.53 -11.85
N SER A 81 -6.22 9.96 -13.05
CA SER A 81 -7.33 9.18 -13.62
C SER A 81 -7.54 7.80 -12.96
N GLN A 82 -6.58 7.35 -12.15
CA GLN A 82 -6.63 6.10 -11.39
C GLN A 82 -6.58 6.36 -9.89
N ARG A 83 -6.88 7.57 -9.40
CA ARG A 83 -7.08 7.77 -7.96
C ARG A 83 -8.27 6.93 -7.49
N ARG A 84 -8.28 6.62 -6.19
CA ARG A 84 -9.47 6.06 -5.54
C ARG A 84 -10.37 7.22 -5.10
N ASP A 85 -11.67 6.98 -5.11
CA ASP A 85 -12.62 7.74 -4.32
C ASP A 85 -12.55 7.24 -2.85
N PHE A 86 -13.14 8.00 -1.93
CA PHE A 86 -13.22 7.65 -0.52
C PHE A 86 -14.65 7.28 -0.14
N LEU A 87 -14.81 6.24 0.67
CA LEU A 87 -16.06 5.81 1.28
C LEU A 87 -15.90 5.87 2.80
N GLU A 88 -16.63 6.75 3.45
CA GLU A 88 -16.76 6.76 4.91
C GLU A 88 -18.23 6.51 5.27
N PRO A 89 -18.57 5.35 5.87
CA PRO A 89 -19.93 5.10 6.34
C PRO A 89 -20.32 6.04 7.49
N SER A 90 -21.59 6.48 7.53
CA SER A 90 -22.09 7.28 8.65
C SER A 90 -22.18 6.46 9.95
N ALA A 91 -22.25 7.13 11.10
CA ALA A 91 -22.45 6.47 12.39
C ALA A 91 -23.69 5.57 12.42
N ASP A 92 -24.80 6.02 11.82
CA ASP A 92 -26.04 5.21 11.71
C ASP A 92 -25.83 3.97 10.84
N GLN A 93 -25.11 4.11 9.72
CA GLN A 93 -24.75 2.98 8.86
C GLN A 93 -23.90 1.97 9.64
N ILE A 94 -22.86 2.41 10.35
CA ILE A 94 -22.02 1.56 11.22
C ILE A 94 -22.87 0.88 12.30
N GLY A 95 -23.85 1.57 12.88
CA GLY A 95 -24.81 1.01 13.85
C GLY A 95 -25.68 -0.13 13.30
N THR A 96 -25.86 -0.21 11.97
CA THR A 96 -26.57 -1.30 11.30
C THR A 96 -25.66 -2.42 10.76
N ALA A 97 -24.34 -2.33 11.01
CA ALA A 97 -23.39 -3.28 10.45
C ALA A 97 -23.56 -4.70 11.02
N ALA A 98 -23.49 -5.70 10.13
CA ALA A 98 -23.42 -7.09 10.53
C ALA A 98 -22.15 -7.30 11.36
N THR A 99 -22.29 -7.90 12.55
CA THR A 99 -21.21 -8.00 13.53
C THR A 99 -20.80 -9.45 13.71
N THR A 100 -19.52 -9.76 13.46
CA THR A 100 -18.90 -11.07 13.67
C THR A 100 -17.62 -10.91 14.51
N ARG A 101 -16.85 -12.00 14.67
CA ARG A 101 -15.56 -12.00 15.36
C ARG A 101 -14.52 -12.67 14.46
N THR A 102 -13.31 -12.12 14.43
CA THR A 102 -12.21 -12.75 13.70
C THR A 102 -11.56 -13.86 14.54
N ALA A 103 -11.14 -14.94 13.89
CA ALA A 103 -10.32 -15.99 14.50
C ALA A 103 -8.81 -15.64 14.49
N HIS A 104 -8.42 -14.56 13.80
CA HIS A 104 -7.03 -14.14 13.64
C HIS A 104 -6.46 -13.47 14.88
N GLY A 105 -5.23 -13.84 15.24
CA GLY A 105 -4.42 -13.17 16.24
C GLY A 105 -3.67 -11.96 15.66
N GLY A 106 -2.92 -11.26 16.51
CA GLY A 106 -2.21 -10.04 16.11
C GLY A 106 -1.14 -10.27 15.05
N ARG A 107 -0.56 -11.49 15.00
CA ARG A 107 0.43 -11.90 14.00
C ARG A 107 -0.19 -12.03 12.62
N GLU A 108 -1.35 -12.69 12.54
CA GLU A 108 -2.10 -12.93 11.33
C GLU A 108 -2.64 -11.59 10.76
N LEU A 109 -3.19 -10.73 11.62
CA LEU A 109 -3.62 -9.38 11.23
C LEU A 109 -2.45 -8.51 10.73
N PHE A 110 -1.29 -8.60 11.37
CA PHE A 110 -0.06 -7.94 10.88
C PHE A 110 0.38 -8.49 9.51
N GLU A 111 0.23 -9.79 9.25
CA GLU A 111 0.51 -10.42 7.95
C GLU A 111 -0.45 -9.93 6.85
N MET A 112 -1.73 -9.78 7.17
CA MET A 112 -2.74 -9.27 6.24
C MET A 112 -2.48 -7.82 5.79
N VAL A 113 -1.89 -6.97 6.64
CA VAL A 113 -1.63 -5.55 6.31
C VAL A 113 -0.21 -5.24 5.81
N THR A 114 0.70 -6.20 5.81
CA THR A 114 2.12 -5.98 5.43
C THR A 114 2.41 -6.39 3.98
N PHE A 115 2.99 -5.48 3.18
CA PHE A 115 3.28 -5.68 1.74
C PHE A 115 4.14 -6.91 1.44
N THR A 116 5.25 -7.07 2.15
CA THR A 116 6.18 -8.20 1.99
C THR A 116 5.60 -9.54 2.46
N ARG A 117 4.39 -9.53 3.02
CA ARG A 117 3.67 -10.69 3.56
C ARG A 117 2.41 -10.93 2.71
N ALA A 118 1.21 -10.79 3.27
CA ALA A 118 -0.02 -11.16 2.57
C ALA A 118 -0.71 -10.00 1.83
N SER A 119 -0.47 -8.73 2.18
CA SER A 119 -1.35 -7.64 1.72
C SER A 119 -1.39 -7.47 0.20
N PHE A 120 -0.23 -7.57 -0.47
CA PHE A 120 -0.15 -7.56 -1.94
C PHE A 120 -0.97 -8.71 -2.56
N THR A 121 -0.89 -9.92 -2.01
CA THR A 121 -1.66 -11.08 -2.48
C THR A 121 -3.16 -10.90 -2.22
N ILE A 122 -3.55 -10.35 -1.06
CA ILE A 122 -4.95 -10.05 -0.76
C ILE A 122 -5.49 -9.00 -1.74
N GLY A 123 -4.72 -7.96 -2.04
CA GLY A 123 -5.08 -6.93 -3.02
C GLY A 123 -5.31 -7.44 -4.45
N LEU A 124 -4.54 -8.45 -4.87
CA LEU A 124 -4.77 -9.14 -6.15
C LEU A 124 -6.02 -10.05 -6.13
N ARG A 125 -6.42 -10.55 -4.96
CA ARG A 125 -7.53 -11.51 -4.80
C ARG A 125 -8.87 -10.86 -4.41
N VAL A 126 -8.84 -9.66 -3.84
CA VAL A 126 -10.03 -8.90 -3.41
C VAL A 126 -10.09 -7.60 -4.22
N PRO A 127 -10.50 -7.67 -5.51
CA PRO A 127 -10.40 -6.54 -6.42
C PRO A 127 -11.25 -5.36 -5.96
N PHE A 128 -10.75 -4.15 -6.23
CA PHE A 128 -11.34 -2.85 -5.86
C PHE A 128 -11.52 -2.61 -4.36
N CYS A 129 -10.97 -3.48 -3.51
CA CYS A 129 -10.86 -3.23 -2.08
C CYS A 129 -9.64 -2.33 -1.81
N TYR A 130 -9.85 -1.23 -1.07
CA TYR A 130 -8.76 -0.47 -0.47
C TYR A 130 -8.65 -0.72 1.02
N LEU A 131 -7.41 -0.73 1.51
CA LEU A 131 -7.06 -0.94 2.91
C LEU A 131 -6.73 0.41 3.57
N THR A 132 -7.28 0.68 4.75
CA THR A 132 -6.75 1.68 5.68
C THR A 132 -6.37 1.03 7.00
N VAL A 133 -5.32 1.55 7.63
CA VAL A 133 -4.89 1.17 8.98
C VAL A 133 -4.65 2.45 9.75
N GLU A 134 -5.33 2.59 10.89
CA GLU A 134 -5.26 3.79 11.74
C GLU A 134 -4.94 3.38 13.18
N ASP A 135 -3.87 3.94 13.75
CA ASP A 135 -3.58 3.87 15.18
C ASP A 135 -4.31 5.01 15.89
N VAL A 136 -5.49 4.70 16.45
CA VAL A 136 -6.36 5.68 17.12
C VAL A 136 -5.81 6.03 18.50
N THR A 137 -5.25 5.04 19.20
CA THR A 137 -4.50 5.16 20.45
C THR A 137 -3.43 4.06 20.52
N ASP A 138 -2.48 4.15 21.46
CA ASP A 138 -1.43 3.13 21.67
C ASP A 138 -1.99 1.70 21.90
N ASP A 139 -3.22 1.59 22.38
CA ASP A 139 -3.93 0.34 22.65
C ASP A 139 -5.02 0.00 21.63
N ARG A 140 -5.37 0.90 20.69
CA ARG A 140 -6.46 0.72 19.72
C ARG A 140 -6.05 1.04 18.28
N ARG A 141 -6.10 0.02 17.42
CA ARG A 141 -5.92 0.12 15.97
C ARG A 141 -7.20 -0.25 15.23
N LEU A 142 -7.51 0.50 14.17
CA LEU A 142 -8.53 0.14 13.18
C LEU A 142 -7.85 -0.44 11.94
N VAL A 143 -8.42 -1.52 11.41
CA VAL A 143 -8.11 -2.06 10.08
C VAL A 143 -9.41 -2.03 9.29
N GLU A 144 -9.47 -1.27 8.21
CA GLU A 144 -10.68 -1.10 7.42
C GLU A 144 -10.49 -1.42 5.96
N LEU A 145 -11.53 -2.01 5.38
CA LEU A 145 -11.61 -2.48 4.01
C LEU A 145 -12.80 -1.81 3.33
N HIS A 146 -12.60 -1.28 2.14
CA HIS A 146 -13.59 -0.42 1.48
C HIS A 146 -13.70 -0.74 -0.01
N ASP A 147 -14.92 -0.81 -0.54
CA ASP A 147 -15.21 -0.82 -1.96
C ASP A 147 -16.30 0.21 -2.27
N VAL A 148 -15.87 1.39 -2.74
CA VAL A 148 -16.75 2.52 -3.06
C VAL A 148 -17.79 2.14 -4.12
N ARG A 149 -17.44 1.26 -5.07
CA ARG A 149 -18.28 0.91 -6.22
C ARG A 149 -19.54 0.16 -5.80
N THR A 150 -19.41 -0.71 -4.80
CA THR A 150 -20.51 -1.48 -4.22
C THR A 150 -21.04 -0.88 -2.92
N ARG A 151 -20.40 0.19 -2.42
CA ARG A 151 -20.59 0.77 -1.08
C ARG A 151 -20.44 -0.28 0.03
N SER A 152 -19.54 -1.23 -0.17
CA SER A 152 -19.22 -2.26 0.82
C SER A 152 -18.07 -1.81 1.70
N TRP A 153 -18.12 -2.20 2.97
CA TRP A 153 -17.15 -1.80 3.98
C TRP A 153 -17.00 -2.87 5.05
N ALA A 154 -15.80 -3.00 5.60
CA ALA A 154 -15.57 -3.78 6.80
C ALA A 154 -14.55 -3.10 7.71
N ARG A 155 -14.71 -3.24 9.04
CA ARG A 155 -13.77 -2.75 10.06
C ARG A 155 -13.49 -3.82 11.10
N VAL A 156 -12.22 -4.04 11.40
CA VAL A 156 -11.76 -4.77 12.58
C VAL A 156 -11.20 -3.75 13.58
N THR A 157 -11.70 -3.80 14.82
CA THR A 157 -11.19 -2.95 15.91
C THR A 157 -10.27 -3.78 16.80
N LEU A 158 -8.96 -3.58 16.66
CA LEU A 158 -7.95 -4.23 17.46
C LEU A 158 -7.78 -3.43 18.76
N ILE A 159 -8.12 -4.03 19.91
CA ILE A 159 -7.83 -3.48 21.24
C ILE A 159 -6.85 -4.40 21.95
N ARG A 160 -5.78 -3.83 22.52
CA ARG A 160 -4.72 -4.56 23.21
C ARG A 160 -5.29 -5.37 24.38
N GLY A 161 -4.99 -6.67 24.41
CA GLY A 161 -5.46 -7.58 25.48
C GLY A 161 -6.92 -8.03 25.35
N GLN A 162 -7.68 -7.56 24.37
CA GLN A 162 -9.01 -8.08 24.07
C GLN A 162 -8.93 -9.04 22.87
N THR A 163 -9.37 -10.29 23.02
CA THR A 163 -9.48 -11.24 21.91
C THR A 163 -10.66 -12.19 22.16
N PRO A 164 -11.38 -12.67 21.12
CA PRO A 164 -11.25 -12.30 19.71
C PRO A 164 -11.78 -10.88 19.41
N TRP A 165 -11.22 -10.23 18.40
CA TRP A 165 -11.67 -8.88 17.99
C TRP A 165 -12.97 -8.91 17.19
N THR A 166 -13.76 -7.85 17.35
CA THR A 166 -15.01 -7.64 16.63
C THR A 166 -14.75 -7.17 15.21
N VAL A 167 -15.50 -7.74 14.26
CA VAL A 167 -15.55 -7.34 12.85
C VAL A 167 -16.95 -6.78 12.57
N HIS A 168 -17.02 -5.59 11.98
CA HIS A 168 -18.26 -5.01 11.45
C HIS A 168 -18.23 -5.03 9.92
N GLN A 169 -19.35 -5.37 9.26
CA GLN A 169 -19.44 -5.41 7.79
C GLN A 169 -20.75 -4.80 7.26
N LEU A 170 -20.63 -4.02 6.19
CA LEU A 170 -21.71 -3.32 5.49
C LEU A 170 -21.65 -3.56 3.99
N GLY A 171 -22.80 -3.40 3.33
CA GLY A 171 -22.95 -3.53 1.88
C GLY A 171 -23.07 -4.98 1.38
N PRO A 172 -23.18 -5.16 0.05
CA PRO A 172 -23.40 -6.47 -0.58
C PRO A 172 -22.16 -7.38 -0.55
N ARG A 173 -20.94 -6.84 -0.44
CA ARG A 173 -19.71 -7.64 -0.29
C ARG A 173 -19.34 -7.79 1.18
N ARG A 174 -18.91 -8.99 1.56
CA ARG A 174 -18.30 -9.25 2.87
C ARG A 174 -16.78 -9.13 2.73
N LEU A 175 -16.29 -7.89 2.65
CA LEU A 175 -14.88 -7.60 2.36
C LEU A 175 -13.91 -8.23 3.36
N TRP A 176 -14.31 -8.41 4.62
CA TRP A 176 -13.49 -9.13 5.60
C TRP A 176 -13.38 -10.61 5.27
N ASP A 177 -14.50 -11.25 4.94
CA ASP A 177 -14.58 -12.68 4.64
C ASP A 177 -13.85 -13.00 3.32
N GLU A 178 -13.89 -12.07 2.34
CA GLU A 178 -13.09 -12.12 1.12
C GLU A 178 -11.58 -11.99 1.41
N ALA A 179 -11.17 -11.05 2.28
CA ALA A 179 -9.78 -10.86 2.68
C ALA A 179 -9.24 -12.05 3.50
N ASP A 180 -10.05 -12.63 4.38
CA ASP A 180 -9.73 -13.86 5.11
C ASP A 180 -9.57 -15.06 4.15
N THR A 181 -10.48 -15.20 3.18
CA THR A 181 -10.37 -16.22 2.12
C THR A 181 -9.09 -16.05 1.30
N ALA A 182 -8.71 -14.82 0.97
CA ALA A 182 -7.48 -14.51 0.26
C ALA A 182 -6.21 -14.77 1.09
N TYR A 183 -6.23 -14.43 2.38
CA TYR A 183 -5.16 -14.72 3.33
C TYR A 183 -4.97 -16.23 3.56
N SER A 184 -6.08 -16.96 3.71
CA SER A 184 -6.11 -18.42 3.79
C SER A 184 -5.56 -19.08 2.52
N TRP A 185 -5.77 -18.49 1.34
CA TRP A 185 -5.14 -18.92 0.10
C TRP A 185 -3.63 -18.64 0.09
N TRP A 186 -3.20 -17.45 0.51
CA TRP A 186 -1.77 -17.07 0.58
C TRP A 186 -0.97 -18.03 1.47
N ARG A 187 -1.50 -18.38 2.65
CA ARG A 187 -0.95 -19.40 3.54
C ARG A 187 -0.82 -20.76 2.84
N LYS A 188 -1.87 -21.22 2.15
CA LYS A 188 -1.88 -22.51 1.42
C LYS A 188 -0.93 -22.53 0.21
N ALA A 189 -0.68 -21.37 -0.41
CA ALA A 189 0.24 -21.21 -1.54
C ALA A 189 1.74 -21.14 -1.12
N GLY A 190 2.05 -21.38 0.16
CA GLY A 190 3.41 -21.31 0.67
C GLY A 190 3.91 -19.87 0.80
N GLU A 191 3.05 -18.97 1.27
CA GLU A 191 3.36 -17.58 1.64
C GLU A 191 4.13 -16.80 0.55
N PRO A 192 3.62 -16.75 -0.70
CA PRO A 192 4.36 -16.15 -1.81
C PRO A 192 4.63 -14.66 -1.56
N THR A 193 5.90 -14.30 -1.65
CA THR A 193 6.38 -12.92 -1.68
C THR A 193 6.04 -12.25 -3.02
N PRO A 194 5.88 -10.91 -3.07
CA PRO A 194 5.51 -10.18 -4.28
C PRO A 194 6.34 -10.53 -5.53
N ASN A 195 7.66 -10.73 -5.39
CA ASN A 195 8.56 -11.07 -6.51
C ASN A 195 8.29 -12.43 -7.20
N ARG A 196 7.50 -13.33 -6.59
CA ARG A 196 7.02 -14.56 -7.23
C ARG A 196 5.91 -14.27 -8.22
N PHE A 197 5.19 -13.16 -8.07
CA PHE A 197 4.14 -12.74 -8.99
C PHE A 197 4.70 -11.96 -10.18
N GLY A 198 3.97 -12.03 -11.29
CA GLY A 198 4.21 -11.21 -12.46
C GLY A 198 2.93 -10.93 -13.24
N PRO A 199 2.70 -9.70 -13.71
CA PRO A 199 1.63 -9.42 -14.64
C PRO A 199 2.07 -9.67 -16.10
N THR A 200 1.08 -10.00 -16.93
CA THR A 200 1.12 -9.88 -18.39
C THR A 200 -0.02 -8.98 -18.82
N VAL A 201 0.28 -8.00 -19.67
CA VAL A 201 -0.68 -7.10 -20.30
C VAL A 201 -0.68 -7.39 -21.79
N THR A 202 -1.82 -7.78 -22.34
CA THR A 202 -2.00 -8.02 -23.79
C THR A 202 -2.29 -6.72 -24.55
N PRO A 203 -2.18 -6.69 -25.90
CA PRO A 203 -2.36 -5.47 -26.69
C PRO A 203 -3.72 -4.78 -26.55
N ASP A 204 -4.77 -5.54 -26.21
CA ASP A 204 -6.12 -5.06 -25.89
C ASP A 204 -6.23 -4.36 -24.52
N GLY A 205 -5.16 -4.40 -23.71
CA GLY A 205 -5.12 -3.87 -22.34
C GLY A 205 -5.57 -4.87 -21.27
N THR A 206 -5.91 -6.12 -21.62
CA THR A 206 -6.28 -7.13 -20.62
C THR A 206 -5.09 -7.48 -19.73
N HIS A 207 -5.29 -7.43 -18.41
CA HIS A 207 -4.28 -7.75 -17.41
C HIS A 207 -4.52 -9.14 -16.84
N THR A 208 -3.51 -10.01 -16.95
CA THR A 208 -3.46 -11.29 -16.24
C THR A 208 -2.29 -11.28 -15.27
N VAL A 209 -2.43 -11.93 -14.13
CA VAL A 209 -1.35 -12.06 -13.13
C VAL A 209 -1.06 -13.54 -12.96
N TRP A 210 0.20 -13.91 -12.85
CA TRP A 210 0.64 -15.29 -12.63
C TRP A 210 1.55 -15.39 -11.41
N LEU A 211 1.66 -16.59 -10.84
CA LEU A 211 2.54 -16.92 -9.72
C LEU A 211 3.60 -17.92 -10.19
N ASP A 212 4.86 -17.65 -9.85
CA ASP A 212 6.08 -18.38 -10.20
C ASP A 212 6.40 -18.42 -11.70
N THR A 213 5.51 -19.01 -12.50
CA THR A 213 5.70 -19.27 -13.93
C THR A 213 4.65 -18.51 -14.73
N ARG A 214 5.09 -17.68 -15.70
CA ARG A 214 4.21 -17.16 -16.75
C ARG A 214 3.68 -18.35 -17.54
N PRO A 215 2.35 -18.55 -17.67
CA PRO A 215 1.81 -19.50 -18.63
C PRO A 215 2.39 -19.17 -20.00
N ASP A 216 3.08 -20.13 -20.61
CA ASP A 216 3.44 -20.05 -22.01
C ASP A 216 2.14 -19.82 -22.80
N PHE A 217 2.16 -18.93 -23.79
CA PHE A 217 0.96 -18.54 -24.54
C PHE A 217 0.42 -19.65 -25.48
N THR A 218 0.85 -20.89 -25.24
CA THR A 218 0.49 -22.14 -25.90
C THR A 218 -0.21 -23.15 -24.97
N GLY A 219 -0.27 -22.90 -23.65
CA GLY A 219 -0.87 -23.78 -22.65
C GLY A 219 -2.07 -23.17 -21.93
N THR A 220 -3.08 -23.99 -21.60
CA THR A 220 -4.24 -23.56 -20.81
C THR A 220 -3.79 -23.12 -19.41
N PRO A 221 -3.99 -21.86 -19.01
CA PRO A 221 -3.40 -21.34 -17.78
C PRO A 221 -4.05 -21.91 -16.53
N THR A 222 -3.26 -22.16 -15.48
CA THR A 222 -3.78 -22.25 -14.11
C THR A 222 -4.41 -20.89 -13.75
N PRO A 223 -5.71 -20.81 -13.39
CA PRO A 223 -6.38 -19.54 -13.19
C PRO A 223 -5.91 -18.86 -11.89
N ALA A 224 -4.98 -17.93 -12.04
CA ALA A 224 -4.71 -16.90 -11.06
C ALA A 224 -5.73 -15.74 -11.21
N PRO A 225 -5.88 -14.87 -10.19
CA PRO A 225 -6.90 -13.81 -10.21
C PRO A 225 -6.73 -12.88 -11.40
N GLN A 226 -7.78 -12.71 -12.20
CA GLN A 226 -7.86 -11.63 -13.17
C GLN A 226 -8.17 -10.33 -12.43
N LEU A 227 -7.34 -9.30 -12.62
CA LEU A 227 -7.74 -7.94 -12.31
C LEU A 227 -8.77 -7.53 -13.35
N ALA A 228 -10.04 -7.44 -12.93
CA ALA A 228 -11.10 -6.96 -13.80
C ALA A 228 -10.72 -5.55 -14.33
N PRO A 229 -10.93 -5.26 -15.62
CA PRO A 229 -10.54 -3.98 -16.20
C PRO A 229 -11.23 -2.82 -15.47
N TYR A 230 -10.47 -1.75 -15.23
CA TYR A 230 -11.00 -0.53 -14.65
C TYR A 230 -11.88 0.20 -15.68
N ALA A 231 -13.18 -0.06 -15.64
CA ALA A 231 -14.16 0.86 -16.18
C ALA A 231 -14.27 2.04 -15.19
N PRO A 232 -13.94 3.28 -15.60
CA PRO A 232 -14.18 4.44 -14.73
C PRO A 232 -15.69 4.57 -14.47
N PRO A 233 -16.11 5.01 -13.27
CA PRO A 233 -17.50 5.31 -13.04
C PRO A 233 -17.97 6.39 -14.04
N ALA A 234 -19.20 6.25 -14.53
CA ALA A 234 -19.84 7.33 -15.28
C ALA A 234 -19.79 8.61 -14.42
N PRO A 235 -19.53 9.81 -15.01
CA PRO A 235 -19.44 11.03 -14.24
C PRO A 235 -20.73 11.23 -13.46
N SER A 236 -20.63 11.19 -12.13
CA SER A 236 -21.77 11.52 -11.26
C SER A 236 -22.23 12.92 -11.62
N GLY A 237 -23.50 13.07 -11.98
CA GLY A 237 -24.08 14.36 -12.34
C GLY A 237 -23.79 15.34 -11.21
N ALA A 238 -23.10 16.45 -11.53
CA ALA A 238 -22.49 17.31 -10.53
C ALA A 238 -23.53 17.83 -9.53
N ALA A 239 -23.55 17.24 -8.35
CA ALA A 239 -24.21 17.82 -7.18
C ALA A 239 -23.46 19.11 -6.86
N THR A 240 -24.04 20.25 -7.25
CA THR A 240 -23.54 21.59 -6.96
C THR A 240 -23.66 21.89 -5.47
N HIS A 241 -22.75 21.32 -4.69
CA HIS A 241 -22.50 21.80 -3.33
C HIS A 241 -22.00 23.25 -3.41
N PRO A 242 -22.62 24.20 -2.70
CA PRO A 242 -22.07 25.54 -2.59
C PRO A 242 -20.70 25.47 -1.90
N PRO A 243 -19.73 26.33 -2.26
CA PRO A 243 -18.39 26.27 -1.68
C PRO A 243 -18.46 26.53 -0.17
N THR A 244 -17.90 25.62 0.61
CA THR A 244 -17.67 25.83 2.04
C THR A 244 -16.82 27.09 2.23
N PRO A 245 -17.26 28.08 3.02
CA PRO A 245 -16.47 29.29 3.23
C PRO A 245 -15.14 28.92 3.93
N PRO A 246 -14.03 29.60 3.61
CA PRO A 246 -12.75 29.35 4.26
C PRO A 246 -12.85 29.66 5.76
N PRO A 247 -12.11 28.92 6.62
CA PRO A 247 -12.04 29.25 8.04
C PRO A 247 -11.49 30.67 8.23
N PRO A 248 -11.94 31.40 9.28
CA PRO A 248 -11.48 32.76 9.53
C PRO A 248 -9.96 32.77 9.75
N ARG A 249 -9.27 33.75 9.15
CA ARG A 249 -7.84 33.95 9.36
C ARG A 249 -7.60 34.27 10.84
N GLN A 250 -6.91 33.38 11.54
CA GLN A 250 -6.29 33.75 12.81
C GLN A 250 -5.06 34.61 12.50
N GLU A 251 -5.06 35.85 12.99
CA GLU A 251 -3.84 36.65 13.01
C GLU A 251 -2.81 36.00 13.95
N PRO A 252 -1.51 36.00 13.59
CA PRO A 252 -0.50 35.42 14.45
C PRO A 252 -0.33 36.28 15.71
N GLN A 253 -0.80 35.79 16.85
CA GLN A 253 -0.45 36.40 18.13
C GLN A 253 1.06 36.23 18.37
N LEU A 254 1.75 37.37 18.52
CA LEU A 254 3.17 37.42 18.85
C LEU A 254 3.40 36.97 20.30
N THR A 255 3.77 35.71 20.48
CA THR A 255 4.28 35.21 21.77
C THR A 255 5.59 35.94 22.11
N PRO A 256 5.71 36.60 23.28
CA PRO A 256 6.94 37.27 23.66
C PRO A 256 8.08 36.27 23.87
N LEU A 257 9.23 36.55 23.25
CA LEU A 257 10.45 35.75 23.35
C LEU A 257 10.94 35.68 24.81
N ARG A 258 11.23 34.45 25.28
CA ARG A 258 11.95 34.26 26.55
C ARG A 258 13.38 34.82 26.43
N PRO A 259 13.92 35.52 27.44
CA PRO A 259 15.28 36.05 27.37
C PRO A 259 16.33 34.92 27.37
N HIS A 260 17.34 35.08 26.52
CA HIS A 260 18.46 34.14 26.41
C HIS A 260 19.30 34.11 27.69
N ARG A 261 19.71 32.90 28.10
CA ARG A 261 20.69 32.69 29.17
C ARG A 261 22.10 32.83 28.58
N PRO A 262 23.00 33.66 29.13
CA PRO A 262 24.33 33.87 28.54
C PRO A 262 25.24 32.66 28.74
N VAL A 263 26.05 32.36 27.72
CA VAL A 263 27.09 31.32 27.73
C VAL A 263 28.39 31.93 28.25
N GLY A 264 28.91 31.40 29.36
CA GLY A 264 30.20 31.81 29.93
C GLY A 264 31.34 30.88 29.52
N ALA A 265 32.47 31.47 29.13
CA ALA A 265 33.74 30.80 28.81
C ALA A 265 34.77 31.02 29.96
N PRO A 266 35.93 30.34 29.98
CA PRO A 266 36.44 29.69 31.20
C PRO A 266 37.53 30.45 31.99
N GLY A 267 37.70 30.11 33.28
CA GLY A 267 38.85 30.56 34.08
C GLY A 267 39.04 29.86 35.45
N ALA A 268 40.20 29.21 35.60
CA ALA A 268 40.97 28.91 36.83
C ALA A 268 40.38 28.11 38.04
N ARG A 269 41.25 27.28 38.64
CA ARG A 269 41.09 26.59 39.96
C ARG A 269 41.62 27.47 41.12
N PRO A 270 41.27 27.15 42.38
CA PRO A 270 42.16 26.36 43.28
C PRO A 270 41.44 25.13 43.90
N SER A 271 42.02 23.92 44.03
CA SER A 271 42.80 23.36 45.18
C SER A 271 42.05 23.39 46.54
N ASP A 272 41.95 22.33 47.37
CA ASP A 272 42.69 21.05 47.44
C ASP A 272 41.95 19.97 48.30
N ASN A 273 42.37 18.69 48.20
CA ASN A 273 42.18 17.54 49.13
C ASN A 273 40.75 17.10 49.58
N THR A 274 40.42 15.81 49.81
CA THR A 274 41.25 14.66 50.21
C THR A 274 40.65 13.27 49.83
N ARG A 275 41.53 12.30 49.51
CA ARG A 275 41.43 10.81 49.68
C ARG A 275 40.33 9.94 49.02
N HIS A 276 40.80 9.15 48.06
CA HIS A 276 40.41 7.76 47.74
C HIS A 276 40.78 6.77 48.88
N PRO A 277 40.37 5.47 48.89
CA PRO A 277 40.34 4.52 47.74
C PRO A 277 39.07 3.58 47.74
N HIS A 278 38.96 2.40 47.12
CA HIS A 278 39.86 1.54 46.30
C HIS A 278 39.04 0.72 45.25
N ARG A 279 39.74 0.09 44.28
CA ARG A 279 39.20 -0.94 43.36
C ARG A 279 38.99 -2.32 44.02
N ARG A 280 38.11 -3.16 43.44
CA ARG A 280 38.49 -4.49 42.89
C ARG A 280 37.54 -4.97 41.78
N ARG A 281 38.13 -5.50 40.70
CA ARG A 281 37.47 -6.40 39.72
C ARG A 281 37.69 -7.85 40.18
N SER A 282 36.86 -8.77 39.73
CA SER A 282 37.19 -10.21 39.64
C SER A 282 36.64 -10.78 38.33
N GLU A 283 37.50 -11.49 37.60
CA GLU A 283 37.21 -12.12 36.31
C GLU A 283 36.78 -13.59 36.49
N ALA A 284 36.20 -14.18 35.44
CA ALA A 284 35.79 -15.58 35.42
C ALA A 284 36.99 -16.54 35.22
N PRO A 285 36.95 -17.75 35.79
CA PRO A 285 38.01 -18.75 35.60
C PRO A 285 37.82 -19.58 34.30
N LYS A 286 38.94 -19.90 33.65
CA LYS A 286 39.02 -20.92 32.58
C LYS A 286 39.33 -22.31 33.15
N THR A 287 38.83 -23.35 32.51
CA THR A 287 39.20 -24.77 32.70
C THR A 287 40.67 -25.02 32.34
N PRO A 288 41.35 -25.95 33.03
CA PRO A 288 41.67 -27.26 32.42
C PRO A 288 41.52 -28.42 33.46
N ARG A 289 41.68 -29.71 33.15
CA ARG A 289 42.21 -30.44 31.99
C ARG A 289 41.25 -31.54 31.54
#